data_AF-A0A846EMX5-F1
#
_entry.id   AF-A0A846EMX5-F1
#
_cell.length_a   1.000
_cell.length_b   1.000
_cell.length_c   1.000
_cell.angle_alpha   90.00
_cell.angle_beta   90.00
_cell.angle_gamma   90.00
#
_symmetry.space_group_name_H-M   'P 1'
#
loop_
_entity.id
_entity.type
_entity.pdbx_description
1 polymer ?
#
loop_
_entity_poly.entity_id
_entity_poly.type
_entity_poly.pdbx_seq_one_letter_code
_entity_poly.pdbx_strand_id
1 'polypeptide(L)' 'MGKKDELKQVDAIAQEFRMSTELRYAFGIFLEEEKRNGYGGSLNERGDFTYQELRQKAKEFLEDCS' A
#
# COMPACT_ATOMS: atom_id res chain seq x y z
N MET A 1 -16.97 -4.74 -5.07
CA MET A 1 -16.19 -5.84 -4.46
C MET A 1 -14.70 -5.57 -4.65
N GLY A 2 -14.10 -4.63 -3.91
CA GLY A 2 -12.69 -4.22 -4.07
C GLY A 2 -11.98 -3.90 -2.74
N LYS A 3 -12.63 -3.09 -1.89
CA LYS A 3 -12.09 -2.70 -0.56
C LYS A 3 -11.69 -3.84 0.39
N LYS A 4 -12.32 -5.01 0.29
CA LYS A 4 -12.01 -6.14 1.19
C LYS A 4 -10.70 -6.85 0.83
N ASP A 5 -10.31 -6.83 -0.44
CA ASP A 5 -9.11 -7.53 -0.90
C ASP A 5 -7.87 -6.63 -0.79
N GLU A 6 -8.00 -5.32 -1.01
CA GLU A 6 -6.94 -4.34 -0.72
C GLU A 6 -6.53 -4.37 0.76
N LEU A 7 -7.49 -4.35 1.68
CA LEU A 7 -7.18 -4.40 3.13
C LEU A 7 -6.41 -5.68 3.51
N LYS A 8 -6.71 -6.81 2.89
CA LYS A 8 -5.97 -8.05 3.13
C LYS A 8 -4.54 -7.99 2.59
N GLN A 9 -4.35 -7.34 1.44
CA GLN A 9 -3.02 -7.18 0.85
C GLN A 9 -2.16 -6.23 1.69
N VAL A 10 -2.73 -5.10 2.13
CA VAL A 10 -2.06 -4.17 3.05
C VAL A 10 -1.68 -4.87 4.36
N ASP A 11 -2.56 -5.73 4.89
CA ASP A 11 -2.28 -6.49 6.11
C ASP A 11 -1.17 -7.52 5.91
N ALA A 12 -1.17 -8.22 4.78
CA ALA A 12 -0.11 -9.16 4.42
C ALA A 12 1.24 -8.46 4.28
N ILE A 13 1.27 -7.28 3.64
CA ILE A 13 2.47 -6.45 3.51
C ILE A 13 2.93 -5.95 4.88
N ALA A 14 2.01 -5.43 5.71
CA ALA A 14 2.35 -4.99 7.07
C ALA A 14 2.97 -6.13 7.90
N GLN A 15 2.49 -7.37 7.73
CA GLN A 15 3.11 -8.55 8.34
C GLN A 15 4.47 -8.90 7.73
N GLU A 16 4.60 -8.89 6.40
CA GLU A 16 5.85 -9.21 5.68
C GLU A 16 6.99 -8.28 6.12
N PHE A 17 6.70 -6.99 6.25
CA PHE A 17 7.69 -5.99 6.66
C PHE A 17 7.73 -5.72 8.17
N ARG A 18 6.95 -6.48 8.96
CA ARG A 18 6.83 -6.30 10.43
C ARG A 18 6.50 -4.86 10.83
N MET A 19 5.64 -4.20 10.07
CA MET A 19 5.14 -2.87 10.38
C MET A 19 4.37 -2.91 11.71
N SER A 20 4.61 -1.91 12.56
CA SER A 20 3.76 -1.66 13.72
C SER A 20 2.38 -1.19 13.27
N THR A 21 1.39 -1.20 14.17
CA THR A 21 0.04 -0.69 13.89
C THR A 21 0.08 0.76 13.39
N GLU A 22 0.98 1.57 13.93
CA GLU A 22 1.18 2.97 13.54
C GLU A 22 1.76 3.07 12.12
N LEU A 23 2.79 2.27 11.81
CA LEU A 23 3.36 2.20 10.46
C LEU A 23 2.36 1.67 9.44
N ARG A 24 1.55 0.67 9.79
CA ARG A 24 0.46 0.16 8.92
C ARG A 24 -0.55 1.27 8.61
N TYR A 25 -0.91 2.08 9.61
CA TYR A 25 -1.84 3.19 9.42
C TYR A 25 -1.24 4.29 8.54
N ALA A 26 0.01 4.68 8.82
CA ALA A 26 0.74 5.65 8.01
C ALA A 26 0.95 5.16 6.57
N PHE A 27 1.25 3.88 6.38
CA PHE A 27 1.36 3.24 5.07
C PHE A 27 0.03 3.27 4.31
N GLY A 28 -1.11 3.06 4.99
CA GLY A 28 -2.43 3.24 4.39
C GLY A 28 -2.69 4.67 3.90
N ILE A 29 -2.27 5.68 4.67
CA ILE A 29 -2.36 7.10 4.26
C ILE A 29 -1.47 7.37 3.05
N PHE A 30 -0.22 6.89 3.08
CA PHE A 30 0.72 7.03 1.98
C PHE A 30 0.16 6.47 0.66
N LEU A 31 -0.47 5.30 0.70
CA LEU A 31 -1.10 4.71 -0.49
C LEU A 31 -2.25 5.56 -1.05
N GLU A 32 -3.07 6.17 -0.19
CA GLU A 32 -4.14 7.08 -0.62
C GLU A 32 -3.58 8.38 -1.22
N GLU A 33 -2.48 8.91 -0.66
CA GLU A 33 -1.77 10.05 -1.25
C GLU A 33 -1.15 9.72 -2.61
N GLU A 34 -0.54 8.55 -2.75
CA GLU A 34 0.00 8.07 -4.03
C GLU A 34 -1.10 7.91 -5.08
N LYS A 35 -2.27 7.36 -4.70
CA LYS A 35 -3.46 7.33 -5.58
C LYS A 35 -3.88 8.73 -6.00
N ARG A 36 -3.91 9.69 -5.06
CA ARG A 36 -4.28 11.08 -5.33
C ARG A 36 -3.29 11.79 -6.25
N ASN A 37 -2.01 11.45 -6.15
CA ASN A 37 -0.95 11.98 -7.00
C ASN A 37 -0.91 11.34 -8.40
N GLY A 38 -1.78 10.36 -8.67
CA GLY A 38 -1.85 9.67 -9.95
C GLY A 38 -0.87 8.50 -10.08
N TYR A 39 -0.20 8.11 -8.99
CA TYR A 39 0.63 6.91 -8.89
C TYR A 39 -0.18 5.67 -8.47
N GLY A 40 -1.51 5.77 -8.38
CA GLY A 40 -2.41 4.65 -8.16
C GLY A 40 -2.50 3.73 -9.38
N GLY A 41 -2.42 2.41 -9.14
CA GLY A 41 -2.42 1.31 -10.11
C GLY A 41 -2.89 1.67 -11.52
N SER A 42 -1.96 2.11 -12.36
CA SER A 42 -2.18 2.62 -13.73
C SER A 42 -2.71 1.57 -14.72
N LEU A 43 -2.81 0.29 -14.31
CA LEU A 43 -2.92 -0.84 -15.23
C LEU A 43 -4.18 -1.70 -15.06
N ASN A 44 -5.07 -1.34 -14.12
CA ASN A 44 -6.29 -2.10 -13.86
C ASN A 44 -7.48 -1.18 -14.18
N GLU A 45 -8.53 -1.66 -14.86
CA GLU A 45 -9.78 -0.88 -15.07
C GLU A 45 -10.43 -0.39 -13.74
N ARG A 46 -9.91 -0.84 -12.59
CA ARG A 46 -10.31 -0.45 -11.23
C ARG A 46 -9.44 0.63 -10.57
N GLY A 47 -8.19 0.84 -11.02
CA GLY A 47 -7.26 1.79 -10.37
C GLY A 47 -6.68 1.32 -9.01
N ASP A 48 -6.83 0.04 -8.67
CA ASP A 48 -6.31 -0.53 -7.42
C ASP A 48 -4.84 -0.97 -7.57
N PHE A 49 -4.05 -0.81 -6.51
CA PHE A 49 -2.68 -1.34 -6.47
C PHE A 49 -2.67 -2.87 -6.44
N THR A 50 -1.80 -3.47 -7.24
CA THR A 50 -1.48 -4.88 -7.15
C THR A 50 -0.63 -5.17 -5.92
N TYR A 51 -0.60 -6.44 -5.47
CA TYR A 51 0.25 -6.84 -4.35
C TYR A 51 1.73 -6.50 -4.55
N GLN A 52 2.24 -6.58 -5.79
CA GLN A 52 3.63 -6.25 -6.10
C GLN A 52 3.89 -4.74 -5.98
N GLU A 53 2.96 -3.90 -6.45
CA GLU A 53 3.06 -2.45 -6.29
C GLU A 53 2.98 -2.05 -4.81
N LEU A 54 2.06 -2.65 -4.05
CA LEU A 54 1.97 -2.45 -2.59
C LEU A 54 3.28 -2.82 -1.89
N ARG A 55 3.91 -3.93 -2.31
CA ARG A 55 5.20 -4.37 -1.76
C ARG A 55 6.33 -3.41 -2.08
N GLN A 56 6.38 -2.88 -3.30
CA GLN A 56 7.36 -1.89 -3.69
C GLN A 56 7.16 -0.58 -2.90
N LYS A 57 5.91 -0.10 -2.83
CA LYS A 57 5.54 1.09 -2.07
C LYS A 57 5.83 0.96 -0.58
N ALA A 58 5.62 -0.21 0.00
CA ALA A 58 5.99 -0.49 1.39
C ALA A 58 7.49 -0.38 1.62
N LYS A 59 8.29 -0.84 0.64
CA LYS A 59 9.73 -0.74 0.72
C LYS A 59 10.20 0.72 0.60
N GLU A 60 9.65 1.47 -0.35
CA GLU A 60 9.88 2.93 -0.49
C GLU A 60 9.52 3.67 0.81
N PHE A 61 8.33 3.40 1.37
CA PHE A 61 7.85 3.99 2.62
C PHE A 61 8.77 3.71 3.82
N LEU A 62 9.30 2.48 3.91
CA LEU A 62 10.20 2.08 5.00
C LEU A 62 11.62 2.60 4.83
N GLU A 63 12.10 2.75 3.59
CA GLU A 63 13.39 3.39 3.28
C GLU A 63 13.35 4.89 3.59
N ASP A 64 12.22 5.58 3.34
CA ASP A 64 12.05 6.99 3.72
C ASP A 64 11.88 7.21 5.24
N CYS A 65 11.44 6.18 5.98
CA CYS A 65 11.28 6.23 7.44
C CYS A 65 12.50 5.73 8.25
N SER A 66 13.55 5.22 7.59
CA SER A 66 14.77 4.68 8.23
C SER A 66 15.89 5.70 8.37
#